data_AF-A0A0S9LXF5-F1
#
_entry.id   AF-A0A0S9LXF5-F1
#
_cell.length_a   1.000
_cell.length_b   1.000
_cell.length_c   1.000
_cell.angle_alpha   90.00
_cell.angle_beta   90.00
_cell.angle_gamma   90.00
#
_symmetry.space_group_name_H-M   'P 1'
#
loop_
_entity.id
_entity.type
_entity.pdbx_description
1 polymer ?
#
loop_
_entity_poly.entity_id
_entity_poly.type
_entity_poly.pdbx_seq_one_letter_code
_entity_poly.pdbx_strand_id
1 'polypeptide(L)'
;MSALATAVCDVPQGATSRSQAIALLDAALIQAALARNPAAQSVDVIDLHLGFVQPGGTGLQAEGQVTGGGRSVCFCEAELRDAAGQLVARAMATLRYRPSTSPGA
;
A
#
# COMPACT_ATOMS: atom_id res chain seq x y z
N MET A 1 -39.66 -2.88 -1.42
CA MET A 1 -38.97 -2.05 -0.41
C MET A 1 -37.77 -2.84 0.07
N SER A 2 -36.55 -2.43 -0.30
CA SER A 2 -35.30 -3.10 0.08
C SER A 2 -34.66 -2.30 1.21
N ALA A 3 -34.54 -2.89 2.39
CA ALA A 3 -33.88 -2.26 3.52
C ALA A 3 -32.37 -2.45 3.36
N LEU A 4 -31.63 -1.35 3.21
CA LEU A 4 -30.17 -1.37 3.24
C LEU A 4 -29.72 -1.81 4.63
N ALA A 5 -29.13 -3.01 4.71
CA ALA A 5 -28.51 -3.50 5.92
C ALA A 5 -27.17 -2.77 6.12
N THR A 6 -27.13 -1.82 7.05
CA THR A 6 -25.87 -1.25 7.54
C THR A 6 -25.16 -2.32 8.37
N ALA A 7 -24.08 -2.89 7.82
CA ALA A 7 -23.17 -3.72 8.60
C ALA A 7 -22.15 -2.81 9.28
N VAL A 8 -22.16 -2.76 10.62
CA VAL A 8 -21.05 -2.22 11.40
C VAL A 8 -20.08 -3.37 11.67
N CYS A 9 -18.86 -3.26 11.14
CA CYS A 9 -17.79 -4.20 11.43
C CYS A 9 -16.94 -3.66 12.58
N ASP A 10 -17.20 -4.10 13.80
CA ASP A 10 -16.21 -4.01 14.88
C ASP A 10 -15.17 -5.09 14.64
N VAL A 11 -13.94 -4.69 14.33
CA VAL A 11 -12.81 -5.63 14.18
C VAL A 11 -12.31 -6.00 15.58
N PRO A 12 -12.48 -7.25 16.06
CA PRO A 12 -11.91 -7.66 17.34
C PRO A 12 -10.38 -7.57 17.27
N GLN A 13 -9.77 -7.03 18.33
CA GLN A 13 -8.33 -6.72 18.46
C GLN A 13 -7.41 -7.97 18.57
N GLY A 14 -7.82 -9.11 18.01
CA GLY A 14 -7.09 -10.38 18.06
C GLY A 14 -6.80 -11.03 16.70
N ALA A 15 -7.19 -10.41 15.57
CA ALA A 15 -6.98 -10.93 14.22
C ALA A 15 -6.17 -9.95 13.33
N THR A 16 -4.98 -9.57 13.79
CA THR A 16 -4.13 -8.49 13.23
C THR A 16 -3.35 -8.89 11.97
N SER A 17 -3.79 -9.86 11.16
CA SER A 17 -3.01 -10.27 9.98
C SER A 17 -3.28 -9.39 8.75
N ARG A 18 -4.56 -9.09 8.46
CA ARG A 18 -4.94 -8.41 7.21
C ARG A 18 -4.68 -6.90 7.22
N SER A 19 -5.06 -6.19 8.28
CA SER A 19 -4.83 -4.74 8.39
C SER A 19 -3.34 -4.40 8.41
N GLN A 20 -2.54 -5.22 9.10
CA GLN A 20 -1.08 -5.10 9.09
C GLN A 20 -0.49 -5.31 7.70
N ALA A 21 -0.96 -6.33 6.96
CA ALA A 21 -0.54 -6.58 5.59
C ALA A 21 -0.83 -5.38 4.66
N ILE A 22 -2.02 -4.78 4.78
CA ILE A 22 -2.40 -3.57 4.03
C ILE A 22 -1.43 -2.43 4.33
N ALA A 23 -1.19 -2.14 5.61
CA ALA A 23 -0.33 -1.04 6.02
C ALA A 23 1.13 -1.22 5.56
N LEU A 24 1.68 -2.43 5.67
CA LEU A 24 3.04 -2.72 5.23
C LEU A 24 3.21 -2.59 3.72
N LEU A 25 2.24 -3.12 2.95
CA LEU A 25 2.27 -3.02 1.50
C LEU A 25 2.12 -1.57 1.02
N ASP A 26 1.18 -0.81 1.58
CA ASP A 26 0.98 0.60 1.24
C ASP A 26 2.23 1.43 1.54
N ALA A 27 2.83 1.22 2.72
CA ALA A 27 4.09 1.87 3.08
C ALA A 27 5.22 1.52 2.11
N ALA A 28 5.37 0.25 1.74
CA ALA A 28 6.41 -0.18 0.80
C ALA A 28 6.24 0.47 -0.59
N LEU A 29 5.01 0.55 -1.10
CA LEU A 29 4.70 1.22 -2.37
C LEU A 29 5.03 2.73 -2.31
N ILE A 30 4.63 3.41 -1.23
CA ILE A 30 4.90 4.84 -1.02
C ILE A 30 6.41 5.10 -0.92
N GLN A 31 7.14 4.27 -0.16
CA GLN A 31 8.59 4.38 -0.02
C GLN A 31 9.30 4.16 -1.37
N ALA A 32 8.89 3.16 -2.14
CA ALA A 32 9.42 2.93 -3.49
C ALA A 32 9.16 4.12 -4.43
N ALA A 33 7.96 4.72 -4.36
CA ALA A 33 7.62 5.89 -5.14
C ALA A 33 8.50 7.10 -4.79
N LEU A 34 8.64 7.41 -3.49
CA LEU A 34 9.44 8.54 -3.00
C LEU A 34 10.94 8.34 -3.24
N ALA A 35 11.46 7.12 -3.06
CA ALA A 35 12.86 6.80 -3.35
C ALA A 35 13.22 7.04 -4.82
N ARG A 36 12.28 6.80 -5.75
CA ARG A 36 12.47 7.10 -7.18
C ARG A 36 12.47 8.59 -7.50
N ASN A 37 11.71 9.40 -6.76
CA ASN A 37 11.64 10.84 -6.99
C ASN A 37 11.88 11.60 -5.69
N PRO A 38 13.15 11.79 -5.29
CA PRO A 38 13.50 12.50 -4.06
C PRO A 38 13.06 13.97 -4.03
N ALA A 39 12.72 14.56 -5.18
CA ALA A 39 12.20 15.92 -5.26
C ALA A 39 10.69 16.02 -4.94
N ALA A 40 9.97 14.90 -4.92
CA ALA A 40 8.58 14.87 -4.48
C ALA A 40 8.53 14.94 -2.94
N GLN A 41 7.71 15.84 -2.40
CA GLN A 41 7.54 15.94 -0.95
C GLN A 41 6.60 14.85 -0.43
N SER A 42 5.59 14.48 -1.21
CA SER A 42 4.64 13.43 -0.88
C SER A 42 4.10 12.76 -2.14
N VAL A 43 3.33 11.70 -1.93
CA VAL A 43 2.56 11.04 -2.99
C VAL A 43 1.11 10.88 -2.55
N ASP A 44 0.19 11.05 -3.50
CA ASP A 44 -1.21 10.67 -3.32
C ASP A 44 -1.42 9.30 -3.98
N VAL A 45 -2.00 8.35 -3.25
CA VAL A 45 -2.41 7.06 -3.82
C VAL A 45 -3.71 7.26 -4.58
N ILE A 46 -3.66 7.11 -5.91
CA ILE A 46 -4.85 7.26 -6.79
C ILE A 46 -5.67 5.97 -6.82
N ASP A 47 -4.96 4.84 -6.92
CA ASP A 47 -5.54 3.51 -6.99
C ASP A 47 -4.62 2.53 -6.27
N LEU A 48 -5.21 1.57 -5.57
CA LEU A 48 -4.52 0.52 -4.84
C LEU A 48 -5.26 -0.80 -5.02
N HIS A 49 -4.58 -1.77 -5.62
CA HIS A 49 -5.02 -3.13 -5.74
C HIS A 49 -4.22 -4.04 -4.80
N LEU A 50 -4.91 -4.93 -4.08
CA LEU A 50 -4.33 -5.85 -3.10
C LEU A 50 -4.81 -7.27 -3.34
N GLY A 51 -3.88 -8.21 -3.53
CA GLY A 51 -4.15 -9.64 -3.61
C GLY A 51 -3.62 -10.36 -2.36
N PHE A 52 -4.47 -11.12 -1.67
CA PHE A 52 -4.09 -11.93 -0.53
C PHE A 52 -3.98 -13.39 -0.97
N VAL A 53 -2.77 -13.94 -0.95
CA VAL A 53 -2.44 -15.23 -1.54
C VAL A 53 -2.70 -16.36 -0.54
N GLN A 54 -2.28 -16.17 0.71
CA GLN A 54 -2.45 -17.13 1.80
C GLN A 54 -2.37 -16.42 3.16
N PRO A 55 -2.78 -17.07 4.26
CA PRO A 55 -2.58 -16.52 5.60
C PRO A 55 -1.11 -16.22 5.88
N GLY A 56 -0.82 -15.08 6.51
CA GLY A 56 0.54 -14.71 6.88
C GLY A 56 0.99 -15.37 8.18
N GLY A 57 2.24 -15.83 8.20
CA GLY A 57 2.94 -16.21 9.43
C GLY A 57 3.42 -15.00 10.25
N THR A 58 4.39 -15.23 11.13
CA THR A 58 5.05 -14.16 11.90
C THR A 58 6.17 -13.50 11.08
N GLY A 59 6.59 -12.31 11.51
CA GLY A 59 7.72 -11.60 10.87
C GLY A 59 7.42 -11.12 9.45
N LEU A 60 6.25 -10.52 9.25
CA LEU A 60 5.85 -9.98 7.95
C LEU A 60 6.78 -8.84 7.51
N GLN A 61 7.25 -8.91 6.26
CA GLN A 61 8.09 -7.91 5.61
C GLN A 61 7.57 -7.61 4.22
N ALA A 62 7.44 -6.32 3.89
CA ALA A 62 6.99 -5.86 2.58
C ALA A 62 8.14 -5.20 1.82
N GLU A 63 8.27 -5.54 0.55
CA GLU A 63 9.21 -4.92 -0.37
C GLU A 63 8.45 -4.38 -1.57
N GLY A 64 8.73 -3.13 -1.89
CA GLY A 64 8.07 -2.39 -2.97
C GLY A 64 9.08 -1.93 -3.99
N GLN A 65 8.66 -1.92 -5.25
CA GLN A 65 9.45 -1.38 -6.34
C GLN A 65 8.57 -0.63 -7.32
N VAL A 66 9.24 0.15 -8.13
CA VAL A 66 8.62 0.90 -9.20
C VAL A 66 8.64 0.06 -10.46
N THR A 67 7.49 -0.05 -11.12
CA THR A 67 7.39 -0.75 -12.40
C THR A 67 7.20 0.18 -13.60
N GLY A 68 6.80 1.44 -13.39
CA GLY A 68 6.71 2.42 -14.48
C GLY A 68 6.19 3.80 -14.07
N GLY A 69 5.68 4.53 -15.06
CA GLY A 69 5.12 5.88 -14.91
C GLY A 69 5.96 6.96 -15.58
N GLY A 70 5.78 8.21 -15.15
CA GLY A 70 6.43 9.39 -15.70
C GLY A 70 6.58 10.50 -14.67
N ARG A 71 6.55 11.76 -15.13
CA ARG A 71 6.85 12.94 -14.29
C ARG A 71 5.89 13.14 -13.12
N SER A 72 4.59 12.91 -13.34
CA SER A 72 3.54 13.25 -12.37
C SER A 72 2.89 12.04 -11.72
N VAL A 73 2.98 10.87 -12.35
CA VAL A 73 2.30 9.62 -11.92
C VAL A 73 3.27 8.46 -12.04
N CYS A 74 3.11 7.49 -11.17
CA CYS A 74 4.07 6.45 -10.86
C CYS A 74 3.31 5.13 -10.62
N PHE A 75 3.74 4.03 -11.24
CA PHE A 75 3.20 2.70 -10.98
C PHE A 75 4.18 1.91 -10.11
N CYS A 76 3.68 1.31 -9.04
CA CYS A 76 4.47 0.51 -8.11
C CYS A 76 3.82 -0.86 -7.89
N GLU A 77 4.67 -1.83 -7.58
CA GLU A 77 4.27 -3.16 -7.13
C GLU A 77 4.97 -3.48 -5.81
N ALA A 78 4.34 -4.27 -4.96
CA ALA A 78 4.95 -4.73 -3.72
C ALA A 78 4.54 -6.17 -3.40
N GLU A 79 5.42 -6.87 -2.69
CA GLU A 79 5.17 -8.20 -2.16
C GLU A 79 5.33 -8.19 -0.65
N LEU A 80 4.47 -8.94 0.04
CA LEU A 80 4.54 -9.19 1.46
C LEU A 80 4.92 -10.65 1.68
N ARG A 81 5.99 -10.87 2.43
CA ARG A 81 6.47 -12.21 2.80
C ARG A 81 6.54 -12.36 4.31
N ASP A 82 6.39 -13.58 4.80
CA ASP A 82 6.64 -13.90 6.21
C ASP A 82 8.11 -14.26 6.48
N ALA A 83 8.45 -14.55 7.74
CA ALA A 83 9.81 -14.93 8.13
C ALA A 83 10.31 -16.23 7.47
N ALA A 84 9.42 -17.07 6.94
CA ALA A 84 9.76 -18.28 6.19
C ALA A 84 9.88 -18.02 4.67
N GLY A 85 9.80 -16.75 4.25
CA GLY A 85 9.88 -16.33 2.85
C GLY A 85 8.61 -16.61 2.04
N GLN A 86 7.52 -17.05 2.68
CA GLN A 86 6.28 -17.39 1.99
C GLN A 86 5.56 -16.12 1.54
N LEU A 87 5.09 -16.11 0.30
CA LEU A 87 4.33 -14.98 -0.23
C LEU A 87 2.94 -14.93 0.41
N VAL A 88 2.68 -13.88 1.19
CA VAL A 88 1.41 -13.68 1.92
C VAL A 88 0.43 -12.86 1.10
N ALA A 89 0.91 -11.75 0.53
CA ALA A 89 0.09 -10.82 -0.24
C ALA A 89 0.93 -10.05 -1.26
N ARG A 90 0.26 -9.45 -2.24
CA ARG A 90 0.85 -8.56 -3.25
C ARG A 90 0.02 -7.30 -3.37
N ALA A 91 0.67 -6.21 -3.77
CA ALA A 91 0.02 -4.95 -4.05
C ALA A 91 0.48 -4.35 -5.37
N MET A 92 -0.41 -3.61 -6.01
CA MET A 92 -0.10 -2.74 -7.13
C MET A 92 -0.76 -1.39 -6.86
N ALA A 93 -0.07 -0.29 -7.12
CA ALA A 93 -0.62 1.04 -6.91
C ALA A 93 -0.25 2.02 -8.01
N THR A 94 -1.17 2.93 -8.28
CA THR A 94 -0.93 4.15 -9.05
C THR A 94 -0.82 5.32 -8.09
N LEU A 95 0.33 5.99 -8.08
CA LEU A 95 0.61 7.11 -7.19
C LEU A 95 0.90 8.39 -7.97
N ARG A 96 0.48 9.53 -7.44
CA ARG A 96 0.76 10.87 -7.99
C ARG A 96 1.80 11.56 -7.14
N TYR A 97 2.86 12.06 -7.76
CA TYR A 97 3.83 12.91 -7.08
C TYR A 97 3.24 14.28 -6.75
N ARG A 98 3.51 14.76 -5.54
CA ARG A 98 3.15 16.10 -5.11
C ARG A 98 4.43 16.91 -4.90
N PRO A 99 4.57 18.05 -5.59
CA PRO A 99 5.69 18.94 -5.36
C PRO A 99 5.56 19.56 -3.97
N SER A 100 6.66 20.11 -3.46
CA SER A 100 6.59 20.87 -2.24
C SER A 100 5.78 22.14 -2.45
N THR A 101 4.60 22.23 -1.85
CA THR A 101 3.91 23.51 -1.73
C THR A 101 4.54 24.25 -0.56
N SER A 102 5.42 25.19 -0.84
CA SER A 102 5.74 26.22 0.15
C SER A 102 4.47 27.09 0.30
N PRO A 103 3.88 27.24 1.50
CA PRO A 103 2.75 28.14 1.67
C PRO A 103 3.25 29.59 1.56
N GLY A 104 3.02 30.24 0.42
CA GLY A 104 3.27 31.67 0.23
C GLY A 104 4.07 32.00 -1.04
N ALA A 105 3.34 32.24 -2.12
CA ALA A 105 3.70 33.17 -3.19
C ALA A 105 2.48 34.04 -3.48
#